data_AF-A0A7Y5Q0U7-F1
#
_entry.id   AF-A0A7Y5Q0U7-F1
#
_cell.length_a   1.000
_cell.length_b   1.000
_cell.length_c   1.000
_cell.angle_alpha   90.00
_cell.angle_beta   90.00
_cell.angle_gamma   90.00
#
_symmetry.space_group_name_H-M   'P 1'
#
loop_
_entity.id
_entity.type
_entity.pdbx_description
1 polymer ?
#
loop_
_entity_poly.entity_id
_entity_poly.type
_entity_poly.pdbx_seq_one_letter_code
_entity_poly.pdbx_strand_id
1 'polypeptide(L)'
;MFVASAESSWVPGDSNGVADIFRRTACFEHYLDGDLDGYGSPTGAQLQCLPPPAGWLLRAGDCDDTRASVNPAGIESCNGLDDDCDGTVDEGFAGTAYCAATPTAIGCVPVLLVSGCLSATQPAGCSLSLSGAPSSVPGLILYGFAPASQPWVPGNPSVLCVAAPRQRTTLQTTSTVNACGGEFSLDFPAWAALHPGALGLPLSAGQVVHFQGWLREPGYPGGTMLTRAWKVTVSP
;
A
#
# COMPACT_ATOMS: atom_id res chain seq x y z
N MET A 1 -23.98 20.81 26.27
CA MET A 1 -24.42 21.93 27.13
C MET A 1 -23.85 23.20 26.53
N PHE A 2 -24.61 23.90 25.71
CA PHE A 2 -24.12 25.08 25.00
C PHE A 2 -24.39 26.31 25.85
N VAL A 3 -23.32 27.03 26.22
CA VAL A 3 -23.41 28.32 26.89
C VAL A 3 -23.77 29.35 25.83
N ALA A 4 -25.01 29.84 25.85
CA ALA A 4 -25.40 31.00 25.05
C ALA A 4 -24.79 32.24 25.70
N SER A 5 -23.72 32.79 25.12
CA SER A 5 -23.30 34.15 25.45
C SER A 5 -24.33 35.13 24.86
N ALA A 6 -24.85 35.97 25.75
CA ALA A 6 -25.71 37.09 25.42
C ALA A 6 -24.86 38.17 24.75
N GLU A 7 -24.91 38.24 23.43
CA GLU A 7 -24.48 39.43 22.69
C GLU A 7 -25.69 40.05 22.00
N SER A 8 -25.68 41.37 22.03
CA SER A 8 -26.80 42.28 21.89
C SER A 8 -27.63 42.12 20.62
N SER A 9 -28.94 42.06 20.83
CA SER A 9 -30.04 42.13 19.89
C SER A 9 -30.19 43.49 19.21
N TRP A 10 -29.36 43.78 18.20
CA TRP A 10 -29.58 44.92 17.30
C TRP A 10 -29.76 44.45 15.86
N VAL A 11 -30.90 43.82 15.59
CA VAL A 11 -31.40 43.67 14.22
C VAL A 11 -32.39 44.82 13.97
N PRO A 12 -32.21 45.66 12.94
CA PRO A 12 -33.19 46.67 12.57
C PRO A 12 -34.55 46.02 12.25
N GLY A 13 -35.57 46.22 13.09
CA GLY A 13 -36.93 45.70 12.87
C GLY A 13 -37.60 44.98 14.05
N ASP A 14 -36.86 44.66 15.11
CA ASP A 14 -37.46 44.11 16.35
C ASP A 14 -38.24 45.22 17.08
N SER A 15 -39.57 45.16 16.95
CA SER A 15 -40.51 46.18 17.43
C SER A 15 -41.59 45.62 18.36
N ASN A 16 -41.53 44.33 18.69
CA ASN A 16 -42.54 43.68 19.54
C ASN A 16 -42.03 43.39 20.97
N GLY A 17 -40.73 43.55 21.26
CA GLY A 17 -40.16 43.35 22.59
C GLY A 17 -40.25 41.90 23.08
N VAL A 18 -40.51 40.95 22.17
CA VAL A 18 -40.48 39.51 22.43
C VAL A 18 -39.07 39.03 22.14
N ALA A 19 -38.52 38.19 23.02
CA ALA A 19 -37.24 37.53 22.75
C ALA A 19 -37.42 36.56 21.57
N ASP A 20 -37.16 37.02 20.36
CA ASP A 20 -37.13 36.18 19.17
C ASP A 20 -35.88 35.28 19.23
N ILE A 21 -36.08 33.97 19.12
CA ILE A 21 -34.98 33.05 18.82
C ILE A 21 -34.63 33.25 17.34
N PHE A 22 -33.81 34.25 17.05
CA PHE A 22 -33.01 34.20 15.83
C PHE A 22 -32.04 33.04 16.01
N ARG A 23 -32.33 31.89 15.39
CA ARG A 23 -31.27 30.93 15.13
C ARG A 23 -30.23 31.73 14.36
N ARG A 24 -29.08 32.00 14.99
CA ARG A 24 -27.91 32.48 14.27
C ARG A 24 -27.83 31.59 13.04
N THR A 25 -27.98 32.21 11.87
CA THR A 25 -27.88 31.51 10.61
C THR A 25 -26.46 30.94 10.57
N ALA A 26 -26.30 29.70 11.02
CA ALA A 26 -25.01 29.07 11.16
C ALA A 26 -24.50 28.87 9.73
N CYS A 27 -23.36 29.50 9.43
CA CYS A 27 -22.72 29.36 8.14
C CYS A 27 -21.83 28.12 8.19
N PHE A 28 -21.99 27.25 7.20
CA PHE A 28 -21.20 26.05 7.03
C PHE A 28 -20.53 26.10 5.66
N GLU A 29 -19.40 25.41 5.54
CA GLU A 29 -18.83 25.13 4.24
C GLU A 29 -19.70 24.10 3.52
N HIS A 30 -20.06 24.42 2.29
CA HIS A 30 -20.73 23.51 1.38
C HIS A 30 -19.70 23.00 0.38
N TYR A 31 -19.73 21.70 0.14
CA TYR A 31 -18.86 20.99 -0.79
C TYR A 31 -19.71 20.46 -1.94
N LEU A 32 -19.27 20.66 -3.18
CA LEU A 32 -19.94 20.09 -4.36
C LEU A 32 -19.78 18.57 -4.31
N ASP A 33 -20.85 17.83 -4.61
CA ASP A 33 -20.87 16.38 -4.75
C ASP A 33 -21.17 16.08 -6.23
N GLY A 34 -20.11 15.93 -7.01
CA GLY A 34 -20.13 15.85 -8.47
C GLY A 34 -20.56 14.50 -9.01
N ASP A 35 -20.28 13.41 -8.29
CA ASP A 35 -20.57 12.04 -8.69
C ASP A 35 -21.68 11.34 -7.87
N LEU A 36 -22.20 12.04 -6.86
CA LEU A 36 -23.38 11.67 -6.06
C LEU A 36 -23.14 10.50 -5.11
N ASP A 37 -21.96 10.39 -4.51
CA ASP A 37 -21.61 9.34 -3.56
C ASP A 37 -21.85 9.69 -2.07
N GLY A 38 -22.19 10.95 -1.80
CA GLY A 38 -22.48 11.43 -0.45
C GLY A 38 -21.29 12.09 0.26
N TYR A 39 -20.17 12.28 -0.43
CA TYR A 39 -19.05 13.12 -0.03
C TYR A 39 -18.88 14.25 -1.04
N GLY A 40 -18.41 15.41 -0.59
CA GLY A 40 -18.14 16.53 -1.48
C GLY A 40 -16.67 16.88 -1.56
N SER A 41 -16.27 17.42 -2.70
CA SER A 41 -14.90 17.84 -2.94
C SER A 41 -14.44 18.87 -1.90
N PRO A 42 -13.29 18.67 -1.21
CA PRO A 42 -12.74 19.63 -0.27
C PRO A 42 -12.20 20.88 -0.99
N THR A 43 -12.05 20.83 -2.32
CA THR A 43 -11.62 21.97 -3.13
C THR A 43 -12.83 22.78 -3.59
N GLY A 44 -12.73 24.11 -3.53
CA GLY A 44 -13.82 24.98 -3.98
C GLY A 44 -15.00 25.09 -3.00
N ALA A 45 -14.79 24.74 -1.73
CA ALA A 45 -15.80 24.87 -0.68
C ALA A 45 -16.38 26.30 -0.61
N GLN A 46 -17.70 26.41 -0.45
CA GLN A 46 -18.39 27.68 -0.36
C GLN A 46 -19.00 27.87 1.02
N LEU A 47 -18.59 28.94 1.72
CA LEU A 47 -19.21 29.32 2.99
C LEU A 47 -20.61 29.89 2.71
N GLN A 48 -21.64 29.20 3.17
CA GLN A 48 -23.03 29.58 2.99
C GLN A 48 -23.78 29.47 4.31
N CYS A 49 -24.75 30.36 4.52
CA CYS A 49 -25.55 30.39 5.74
C CYS A 49 -26.95 29.75 5.54
N LEU A 50 -27.27 29.33 4.32
CA LEU A 50 -28.50 28.59 4.04
C LEU A 50 -28.21 27.08 4.01
N PRO A 51 -29.21 26.20 4.13
CA PRO A 51 -29.04 24.78 3.87
C PRO A 51 -28.44 24.54 2.48
N PRO A 52 -27.65 23.47 2.29
CA PRO A 52 -27.04 23.20 1.00
C PRO A 52 -28.08 22.96 -0.10
N PRO A 53 -27.93 23.58 -1.28
CA PRO A 53 -28.75 23.27 -2.43
C PRO A 53 -28.47 21.84 -2.92
N ALA A 54 -29.32 21.32 -3.83
CA ALA A 54 -29.10 20.01 -4.43
C ALA A 54 -27.73 19.92 -5.11
N GLY A 55 -27.03 18.79 -4.94
CA GLY A 55 -25.67 18.58 -5.42
C GLY A 55 -24.58 19.20 -4.53
N TRP A 56 -24.93 19.76 -3.37
CA TRP A 56 -23.97 20.24 -2.38
C TRP A 56 -24.21 19.56 -1.04
N LEU A 57 -23.15 19.31 -0.29
CA LEU A 57 -23.16 18.61 0.99
C LEU A 57 -22.39 19.38 2.06
N LEU A 58 -22.65 19.06 3.32
CA LEU A 58 -21.85 19.53 4.47
C LEU A 58 -20.69 18.58 4.79
N ARG A 59 -20.64 17.43 4.12
CA ARG A 59 -19.62 16.40 4.32
C ARG A 59 -18.56 16.57 3.23
N ALA A 60 -17.33 16.86 3.64
CA ALA A 60 -16.17 16.91 2.76
C ALA A 60 -15.45 15.55 2.71
N GLY A 61 -14.41 15.50 1.88
CA GLY A 61 -13.36 14.48 1.93
C GLY A 61 -13.20 13.70 0.64
N ASP A 62 -14.01 13.98 -0.38
CA ASP A 62 -13.89 13.36 -1.67
C ASP A 62 -12.68 13.89 -2.44
N CYS A 63 -11.72 13.02 -2.71
CA CYS A 63 -10.51 13.32 -3.45
C CYS A 63 -10.68 13.25 -4.98
N ASP A 64 -11.77 12.68 -5.49
CA ASP A 64 -12.12 12.56 -6.91
C ASP A 64 -13.63 12.63 -7.17
N ASP A 65 -14.13 13.87 -7.26
CA ASP A 65 -15.53 14.27 -7.52
C ASP A 65 -16.10 13.84 -8.90
N THR A 66 -15.45 12.88 -9.56
CA THR A 66 -15.88 12.27 -10.83
C THR A 66 -16.12 10.77 -10.73
N ARG A 67 -15.83 10.13 -9.58
CA ARG A 67 -15.89 8.69 -9.37
C ARG A 67 -16.52 8.35 -8.01
N ALA A 68 -17.79 7.98 -8.04
CA ALA A 68 -18.54 7.63 -6.83
C ALA A 68 -18.02 6.43 -5.99
N SER A 69 -16.97 5.74 -6.46
CA SER A 69 -16.27 4.70 -5.71
C SER A 69 -15.07 5.22 -4.93
N VAL A 70 -14.66 6.47 -5.14
CA VAL A 70 -13.47 7.11 -4.59
C VAL A 70 -13.92 8.16 -3.58
N ASN A 71 -13.91 7.81 -2.29
CA ASN A 71 -14.34 8.70 -1.22
C ASN A 71 -13.90 8.16 0.15
N PRO A 72 -14.03 8.91 1.26
CA PRO A 72 -13.67 8.43 2.61
C PRO A 72 -14.34 7.15 3.13
N ALA A 73 -15.29 6.55 2.40
CA ALA A 73 -15.86 5.24 2.69
C ALA A 73 -15.61 4.21 1.58
N GLY A 74 -14.77 4.55 0.60
CA GLY A 74 -14.30 3.68 -0.47
C GLY A 74 -13.61 2.44 0.08
N ILE A 75 -13.60 1.39 -0.73
CA ILE A 75 -12.87 0.16 -0.43
C ILE A 75 -11.68 0.13 -1.38
N GLU A 76 -10.49 0.17 -0.80
CA GLU A 76 -9.24 0.02 -1.54
C GLU A 76 -9.28 -1.17 -2.49
N SER A 77 -8.96 -0.87 -3.74
CA SER A 77 -8.75 -1.84 -4.81
C SER A 77 -7.39 -1.58 -5.40
N CYS A 78 -6.59 -2.64 -5.63
CA CYS A 78 -5.26 -2.53 -6.24
C CYS A 78 -5.34 -2.04 -7.70
N ASN A 79 -5.58 -0.75 -7.90
CA ASN A 79 -5.89 -0.10 -9.16
C ASN A 79 -4.98 1.11 -9.43
N GLY A 80 -4.13 1.49 -8.47
CA GLY A 80 -3.23 2.64 -8.55
C GLY A 80 -3.87 3.98 -8.17
N LEU A 81 -5.05 3.96 -7.53
CA LEU A 81 -5.78 5.09 -7.01
C LEU A 81 -5.87 4.97 -5.48
N ASP A 82 -6.11 6.11 -4.84
CA ASP A 82 -6.48 6.22 -3.42
C ASP A 82 -8.01 6.17 -3.41
N ASP A 83 -8.60 4.98 -3.23
CA ASP A 83 -10.06 4.79 -3.35
C ASP A 83 -10.77 5.25 -2.07
N ASP A 84 -10.09 5.25 -0.93
CA ASP A 84 -10.64 5.68 0.35
C ASP A 84 -10.27 7.12 0.77
N CYS A 85 -9.54 7.84 -0.07
CA CYS A 85 -9.11 9.23 0.13
C CYS A 85 -8.34 9.48 1.45
N ASP A 86 -7.62 8.49 1.98
CA ASP A 86 -6.81 8.64 3.18
C ASP A 86 -5.40 9.23 2.91
N GLY A 87 -5.06 9.40 1.63
CA GLY A 87 -3.79 9.92 1.15
C GLY A 87 -2.76 8.84 0.85
N THR A 88 -3.12 7.57 0.96
CA THR A 88 -2.31 6.42 0.58
C THR A 88 -2.97 5.65 -0.58
N VAL A 89 -2.15 5.01 -1.41
CA VAL A 89 -2.63 4.33 -2.63
C VAL A 89 -2.46 2.83 -2.44
N ASP A 90 -3.53 2.08 -2.67
CA ASP A 90 -3.58 0.62 -2.62
C ASP A 90 -3.01 0.04 -1.31
N GLU A 91 -3.36 0.60 -0.15
CA GLU A 91 -2.90 0.08 1.14
C GLU A 91 -3.68 -1.19 1.57
N GLY A 92 -3.23 -1.84 2.64
CA GLY A 92 -3.80 -3.12 3.09
C GLY A 92 -3.49 -4.34 2.21
N PHE A 93 -2.92 -4.18 1.01
CA PHE A 93 -2.49 -5.27 0.13
C PHE A 93 -1.08 -5.79 0.36
N ALA A 94 -0.40 -5.33 1.41
CA ALA A 94 0.95 -5.76 1.76
C ALA A 94 1.01 -7.27 2.07
N GLY A 95 2.12 -7.91 1.67
CA GLY A 95 2.37 -9.31 1.99
C GLY A 95 2.52 -9.57 3.50
N THR A 96 2.50 -10.84 3.89
CA THR A 96 2.86 -11.26 5.25
C THR A 96 4.17 -12.05 5.25
N ALA A 97 5.14 -11.68 6.07
CA ALA A 97 6.33 -12.49 6.29
C ALA A 97 5.98 -13.76 7.11
N TYR A 98 6.43 -14.94 6.70
CA TYR A 98 6.13 -16.21 7.39
C TYR A 98 7.35 -17.10 7.64
N CYS A 99 8.55 -16.64 7.29
CA CYS A 99 9.80 -17.35 7.56
C CYS A 99 10.85 -16.44 8.21
N ALA A 100 11.72 -17.03 9.03
CA ALA A 100 12.82 -16.30 9.64
C ALA A 100 13.94 -16.03 8.62
N ALA A 101 14.58 -14.87 8.73
CA ALA A 101 15.83 -14.59 8.05
C ALA A 101 17.00 -15.11 8.90
N THR A 102 18.05 -15.57 8.24
CA THR A 102 19.31 -15.91 8.89
C THR A 102 20.29 -14.76 8.68
N PRO A 103 21.05 -14.32 9.71
CA PRO A 103 22.16 -13.38 9.51
C PRO A 103 23.18 -13.92 8.49
N THR A 104 24.07 -13.10 7.98
CA THR A 104 25.24 -13.52 7.17
C THR A 104 26.41 -13.87 8.07
N ALA A 105 27.46 -14.50 7.53
CA ALA A 105 28.69 -14.78 8.27
C ALA A 105 29.39 -13.50 8.77
N ILE A 106 29.16 -12.37 8.11
CA ILE A 106 29.68 -11.05 8.51
C ILE A 106 28.69 -10.27 9.41
N GLY A 107 27.56 -10.87 9.81
CA GLY A 107 26.60 -10.30 10.75
C GLY A 107 25.53 -9.39 10.15
N CYS A 108 25.42 -9.28 8.83
CA CYS A 108 24.32 -8.56 8.19
C CYS A 108 23.02 -9.35 8.29
N VAL A 109 21.87 -8.69 8.36
CA VAL A 109 20.55 -9.36 8.41
C VAL A 109 19.73 -8.93 7.20
N PRO A 110 19.93 -9.58 6.04
CA PRO A 110 19.21 -9.19 4.84
C PRO A 110 17.73 -9.50 4.96
N VAL A 111 16.92 -8.55 4.53
CA VAL A 111 15.47 -8.64 4.52
C VAL A 111 14.98 -8.45 3.10
N LEU A 112 14.07 -9.32 2.67
CA LEU A 112 13.20 -8.99 1.55
C LEU A 112 12.03 -8.18 2.12
N LEU A 113 11.60 -7.15 1.41
CA LEU A 113 10.38 -6.39 1.66
C LEU A 113 9.53 -6.44 0.40
N VAL A 114 8.22 -6.50 0.61
CA VAL A 114 7.23 -6.37 -0.46
C VAL A 114 6.53 -5.05 -0.25
N SER A 115 6.49 -4.21 -1.27
CA SER A 115 5.83 -2.91 -1.25
C SER A 115 4.89 -2.78 -2.44
N GLY A 116 3.76 -2.11 -2.20
CA GLY A 116 2.67 -2.00 -3.17
C GLY A 116 1.87 -3.29 -3.28
N CYS A 117 1.02 -3.36 -4.29
CA CYS A 117 0.00 -4.38 -4.42
C CYS A 117 0.25 -5.23 -5.68
N LEU A 118 0.00 -6.54 -5.56
CA LEU A 118 0.17 -7.48 -6.68
C LEU A 118 -1.19 -7.71 -7.32
N SER A 119 -1.48 -7.08 -8.46
CA SER A 119 -2.76 -7.28 -9.18
C SER A 119 -2.61 -8.19 -10.40
N ALA A 120 -3.69 -8.89 -10.74
CA ALA A 120 -3.83 -9.68 -11.96
C ALA A 120 -4.02 -8.79 -13.21
N THR A 121 -4.49 -7.56 -13.04
CA THR A 121 -4.80 -6.62 -14.11
C THR A 121 -3.76 -5.52 -14.27
N GLN A 122 -2.97 -5.22 -13.23
CA GLN A 122 -1.91 -4.21 -13.29
C GLN A 122 -0.57 -4.78 -13.81
N PRO A 123 0.08 -4.10 -14.78
CA PRO A 123 1.36 -4.55 -15.34
C PRO A 123 2.58 -4.21 -14.47
N ALA A 124 2.40 -3.45 -13.39
CA ALA A 124 3.42 -2.95 -12.47
C ALA A 124 2.77 -2.67 -11.10
N GLY A 125 3.57 -2.30 -10.09
CA GLY A 125 3.05 -1.81 -8.80
C GLY A 125 3.37 -2.69 -7.58
N CYS A 126 3.98 -3.86 -7.80
CA CYS A 126 4.48 -4.71 -6.71
C CYS A 126 6.01 -4.77 -6.75
N SER A 127 6.65 -3.99 -5.88
CA SER A 127 8.10 -3.92 -5.76
C SER A 127 8.61 -4.88 -4.69
N LEU A 128 9.55 -5.74 -5.10
CA LEU A 128 10.29 -6.63 -4.23
C LEU A 128 11.67 -6.03 -3.98
N SER A 129 11.89 -5.53 -2.76
CA SER A 129 13.11 -4.83 -2.39
C SER A 129 13.89 -5.63 -1.36
N LEU A 130 15.14 -5.97 -1.67
CA LEU A 130 16.05 -6.60 -0.74
C LEU A 130 16.98 -5.54 -0.16
N SER A 131 17.09 -5.47 1.17
CA SER A 131 17.95 -4.54 1.88
C SER A 131 18.68 -5.21 3.04
N GLY A 132 19.67 -4.52 3.62
CA GLY A 132 20.46 -5.03 4.74
C GLY A 132 21.44 -6.15 4.35
N ALA A 133 21.73 -6.31 3.07
CA ALA A 133 22.62 -7.36 2.55
C ALA A 133 24.07 -6.89 2.46
N PRO A 134 25.02 -7.82 2.29
CA PRO A 134 26.39 -7.46 1.93
C PRO A 134 26.40 -6.63 0.64
N SER A 135 27.27 -5.62 0.55
CA SER A 135 27.44 -4.83 -0.68
C SER A 135 28.13 -5.62 -1.79
N SER A 136 27.83 -5.31 -3.05
CA SER A 136 28.44 -5.92 -4.25
C SER A 136 28.30 -7.44 -4.36
N VAL A 137 27.27 -8.04 -3.77
CA VAL A 137 27.03 -9.49 -3.89
C VAL A 137 25.90 -9.77 -4.88
N PRO A 138 26.03 -10.82 -5.70
CA PRO A 138 24.93 -11.27 -6.53
C PRO A 138 23.74 -11.77 -5.70
N GLY A 139 22.54 -11.39 -6.12
CA GLY A 139 21.28 -11.80 -5.51
C GLY A 139 20.18 -11.99 -6.56
N LEU A 140 19.13 -12.70 -6.16
CA LEU A 140 17.91 -12.88 -6.95
C LEU A 140 16.75 -13.18 -6.01
N ILE A 141 15.54 -13.23 -6.56
CA ILE A 141 14.35 -13.62 -5.81
C ILE A 141 13.85 -14.96 -6.33
N LEU A 142 13.62 -15.88 -5.41
CA LEU A 142 12.90 -17.13 -5.64
C LEU A 142 11.42 -16.88 -5.43
N TYR A 143 10.58 -17.44 -6.30
CA TYR A 143 9.13 -17.36 -6.14
C TYR A 143 8.41 -18.65 -6.57
N GLY A 144 7.20 -18.84 -6.04
CA GLY A 144 6.35 -20.00 -6.30
C GLY A 144 4.97 -19.84 -5.67
N PHE A 145 4.14 -20.88 -5.73
CA PHE A 145 2.71 -20.82 -5.37
C PHE A 145 2.35 -21.68 -4.15
N ALA A 146 3.36 -22.17 -3.42
CA ALA A 146 3.15 -22.93 -2.21
C ALA A 146 4.29 -22.68 -1.20
N PRO A 147 3.99 -22.74 0.11
CA PRO A 147 4.99 -22.61 1.15
C PRO A 147 5.79 -23.91 1.30
N ALA A 148 7.04 -23.79 1.75
CA ALA A 148 7.91 -24.87 2.18
C ALA A 148 8.51 -24.56 3.55
N SER A 149 9.14 -25.57 4.13
CA SER A 149 10.01 -25.42 5.29
C SER A 149 11.05 -26.53 5.24
N GLN A 150 12.10 -26.31 4.45
CA GLN A 150 13.15 -27.30 4.21
C GLN A 150 14.51 -26.67 4.42
N PRO A 151 15.50 -27.37 5.00
CA PRO A 151 16.88 -26.90 5.03
C PRO A 151 17.35 -26.58 3.60
N TRP A 152 18.03 -25.44 3.41
CA TRP A 152 18.46 -25.03 2.06
C TRP A 152 19.51 -25.97 1.47
N VAL A 153 20.63 -26.12 2.19
CA VAL A 153 21.69 -27.09 1.88
C VAL A 153 22.29 -27.61 3.19
N PRO A 154 22.89 -28.82 3.20
CA PRO A 154 23.48 -29.37 4.42
C PRO A 154 24.49 -28.43 5.07
N GLY A 155 24.34 -28.20 6.37
CA GLY A 155 25.19 -27.30 7.16
C GLY A 155 24.90 -25.81 7.00
N ASN A 156 24.02 -25.42 6.08
CA ASN A 156 23.63 -24.02 5.92
C ASN A 156 22.49 -23.66 6.90
N PRO A 157 22.58 -22.51 7.59
CA PRO A 157 21.58 -22.11 8.57
C PRO A 157 20.29 -21.51 7.96
N SER A 158 20.20 -21.37 6.63
CA SER A 158 19.01 -20.89 5.93
C SER A 158 17.97 -21.98 5.68
N VAL A 159 16.69 -21.57 5.70
CA VAL A 159 15.54 -22.42 5.40
C VAL A 159 14.91 -21.99 4.08
N LEU A 160 14.72 -22.93 3.16
CA LEU A 160 13.92 -22.75 1.96
C LEU A 160 12.43 -22.76 2.31
N CYS A 161 11.77 -21.67 1.99
CA CYS A 161 10.37 -21.44 2.32
C CYS A 161 9.45 -21.38 1.11
N VAL A 162 10.00 -21.46 -0.10
CA VAL A 162 9.22 -21.50 -1.34
C VAL A 162 9.26 -22.92 -1.91
N ALA A 163 8.10 -23.58 -1.98
CA ALA A 163 7.99 -24.94 -2.49
C ALA A 163 8.15 -25.01 -4.02
N ALA A 164 8.44 -26.21 -4.52
CA ALA A 164 8.33 -26.47 -5.95
C ALA A 164 6.84 -26.55 -6.39
N PRO A 165 6.49 -26.18 -7.63
CA PRO A 165 7.34 -25.57 -8.65
C PRO A 165 7.74 -24.14 -8.24
N ARG A 166 9.03 -23.83 -8.39
CA ARG A 166 9.61 -22.52 -8.08
C ARG A 166 10.44 -22.03 -9.25
N GLN A 167 10.44 -20.73 -9.44
CA GLN A 167 11.30 -20.05 -10.41
C GLN A 167 12.13 -18.96 -9.74
N ARG A 168 13.05 -18.40 -10.49
CA ARG A 168 13.97 -17.35 -10.06
C ARG A 168 13.87 -16.15 -10.97
N THR A 169 14.01 -14.97 -10.40
CA THR A 169 14.15 -13.73 -11.16
C THR A 169 15.51 -13.66 -11.84
N THR A 170 15.71 -12.64 -12.66
CA THR A 170 17.03 -12.30 -13.19
C THR A 170 18.00 -12.00 -12.05
N LEU A 171 19.27 -12.33 -12.28
CA LEU A 171 20.33 -12.04 -11.33
C LEU A 171 20.56 -10.52 -11.26
N GLN A 172 20.63 -9.99 -10.05
CA GLN A 172 21.00 -8.61 -9.75
C GLN A 172 22.24 -8.60 -8.85
N THR A 173 22.87 -7.43 -8.71
CA THR A 173 23.99 -7.22 -7.79
C THR A 173 23.56 -6.15 -6.79
N THR A 174 23.80 -6.40 -5.50
CA THR A 174 23.48 -5.42 -4.46
C THR A 174 24.33 -4.15 -4.61
N SER A 175 23.76 -3.02 -4.24
CA SER A 175 24.41 -1.71 -4.24
C SER A 175 25.66 -1.67 -3.35
N THR A 176 26.44 -0.59 -3.49
CA THR A 176 27.67 -0.32 -2.73
C THR A 176 27.48 0.86 -1.80
N VAL A 177 26.95 0.61 -0.60
CA VAL A 177 26.74 1.67 0.41
C VAL A 177 27.70 1.49 1.57
N ASN A 178 27.56 0.40 2.30
CA ASN A 178 28.42 0.01 3.41
C ASN A 178 28.44 -1.53 3.53
N ALA A 179 29.19 -2.09 4.48
CA ALA A 179 29.33 -3.55 4.62
C ALA A 179 28.00 -4.33 4.65
N CYS A 180 26.92 -3.77 5.22
CA CYS A 180 25.59 -4.36 5.27
C CYS A 180 24.50 -3.48 4.61
N GLY A 181 24.90 -2.56 3.73
CA GLY A 181 24.00 -1.61 3.07
C GLY A 181 23.72 -1.96 1.61
N GLY A 182 23.98 -3.21 1.22
CA GLY A 182 23.69 -3.69 -0.11
C GLY A 182 22.18 -3.85 -0.32
N GLU A 183 21.69 -3.27 -1.41
CA GLU A 183 20.27 -3.27 -1.76
C GLU A 183 20.07 -3.56 -3.24
N PHE A 184 18.93 -4.16 -3.59
CA PHE A 184 18.40 -4.16 -4.95
C PHE A 184 16.86 -4.21 -4.91
N SER A 185 16.22 -3.79 -5.99
CA SER A 185 14.77 -3.86 -6.13
C SER A 185 14.36 -4.36 -7.51
N LEU A 186 13.17 -4.95 -7.57
CA LEU A 186 12.54 -5.48 -8.78
C LEU A 186 11.03 -5.26 -8.70
N ASP A 187 10.44 -4.62 -9.71
CA ASP A 187 9.00 -4.69 -9.93
C ASP A 187 8.65 -6.08 -10.50
N PHE A 188 7.95 -6.89 -9.72
CA PHE A 188 7.69 -8.29 -10.08
C PHE A 188 6.75 -8.43 -11.28
N PRO A 189 5.56 -7.78 -11.32
CA PRO A 189 4.71 -7.78 -12.51
C PRO A 189 5.43 -7.32 -13.78
N ALA A 190 6.18 -6.21 -13.70
CA ALA A 190 6.90 -5.68 -14.85
C ALA A 190 8.01 -6.63 -15.32
N TRP A 191 8.73 -7.24 -14.37
CA TRP A 191 9.70 -8.30 -14.68
C TRP A 191 9.01 -9.50 -15.34
N ALA A 192 7.90 -9.98 -14.77
CA ALA A 192 7.19 -11.16 -15.22
C ALA A 192 6.66 -10.97 -16.66
N ALA A 193 6.15 -9.79 -16.99
CA ALA A 193 5.71 -9.42 -18.35
C ALA A 193 6.83 -9.50 -19.40
N LEU A 194 8.08 -9.21 -19.01
CA LEU A 194 9.26 -9.33 -19.88
C LEU A 194 9.83 -10.76 -19.97
N HIS A 195 9.28 -11.72 -19.21
CA HIS A 195 9.77 -13.09 -19.13
C HIS A 195 8.65 -14.08 -19.45
N PRO A 196 8.40 -14.41 -20.73
CA PRO A 196 7.27 -15.26 -21.16
C PRO A 196 7.22 -16.67 -20.53
N GLY A 197 8.32 -17.14 -19.93
CA GLY A 197 8.40 -18.41 -19.22
C GLY A 197 8.15 -18.30 -17.71
N ALA A 198 7.76 -17.13 -17.19
CA ALA A 198 7.49 -16.93 -15.77
C ALA A 198 6.37 -17.86 -15.28
N LEU A 199 6.60 -18.50 -14.14
CA LEU A 199 5.69 -19.48 -13.56
C LEU A 199 4.38 -18.80 -13.13
N GLY A 200 3.26 -19.41 -13.53
CA GLY A 200 1.94 -19.00 -13.08
C GLY A 200 1.43 -17.69 -13.68
N LEU A 201 1.98 -17.26 -14.83
CA LEU A 201 1.42 -16.18 -15.63
C LEU A 201 0.38 -16.70 -16.65
N PRO A 202 -0.69 -15.92 -16.92
CA PRO A 202 -1.08 -14.70 -16.22
C PRO A 202 -1.49 -15.01 -14.77
N LEU A 203 -1.21 -14.07 -13.85
CA LEU A 203 -1.64 -14.22 -12.46
C LEU A 203 -3.17 -14.20 -12.40
N SER A 204 -3.74 -14.98 -11.50
CA SER A 204 -5.19 -15.02 -11.26
C SER A 204 -5.51 -14.36 -9.92
N ALA A 205 -6.59 -13.60 -9.85
CA ALA A 205 -7.07 -13.01 -8.59
C ALA A 205 -7.27 -14.09 -7.51
N GLY A 206 -6.84 -13.82 -6.29
CA GLY A 206 -6.87 -14.75 -5.16
C GLY A 206 -5.73 -15.77 -5.13
N GLN A 207 -4.89 -15.84 -6.18
CA GLN A 207 -3.70 -16.69 -6.17
C GLN A 207 -2.69 -16.18 -5.13
N VAL A 208 -2.02 -17.08 -4.41
CA VAL A 208 -1.02 -16.70 -3.42
C VAL A 208 0.38 -16.94 -3.99
N VAL A 209 1.21 -15.89 -4.02
CA VAL A 209 2.61 -15.96 -4.43
C VAL A 209 3.50 -15.88 -3.21
N HIS A 210 4.47 -16.78 -3.16
CA HIS A 210 5.48 -16.86 -2.12
C HIS A 210 6.81 -16.35 -2.68
N PHE A 211 7.43 -15.38 -2.03
CA PHE A 211 8.72 -14.80 -2.43
C PHE A 211 9.78 -15.03 -1.37
N GLN A 212 11.02 -15.29 -1.77
CA GLN A 212 12.16 -15.39 -0.87
C GLN A 212 13.43 -14.90 -1.57
N GLY A 213 14.20 -14.05 -0.90
CA GLY A 213 15.48 -13.58 -1.44
C GLY A 213 16.56 -14.65 -1.33
N TRP A 214 17.42 -14.72 -2.34
CA TRP A 214 18.64 -15.52 -2.35
C TRP A 214 19.82 -14.60 -2.60
N LEU A 215 20.93 -14.83 -1.89
CA LEU A 215 22.17 -14.06 -2.02
C LEU A 215 23.36 -15.00 -2.08
N ARG A 216 24.41 -14.57 -2.78
CA ARG A 216 25.77 -15.13 -2.64
C ARG A 216 26.32 -14.78 -1.26
N GLU A 217 26.82 -15.81 -0.58
CA GLU A 217 27.37 -15.70 0.76
C GLU A 217 28.51 -16.72 0.89
N PRO A 218 29.77 -16.34 0.62
CA PRO A 218 30.89 -17.28 0.64
C PRO A 218 31.23 -17.85 2.02
N GLY A 219 30.74 -17.25 3.11
CA GLY A 219 31.02 -17.67 4.48
C GLY A 219 30.20 -18.88 4.94
N TYR A 220 29.13 -19.24 4.21
CA TYR A 220 28.22 -20.33 4.53
C TYR A 220 28.40 -21.55 3.64
N PRO A 221 28.10 -22.75 4.16
CA PRO A 221 28.05 -23.96 3.35
C PRO A 221 27.16 -23.76 2.12
N GLY A 222 27.69 -24.13 0.95
CA GLY A 222 27.04 -23.89 -0.34
C GLY A 222 27.20 -22.48 -0.90
N GLY A 223 27.91 -21.57 -0.24
CA GLY A 223 28.28 -20.25 -0.76
C GLY A 223 27.09 -19.31 -0.96
N THR A 224 26.00 -19.52 -0.24
CA THR A 224 24.71 -18.84 -0.45
C THR A 224 23.91 -18.72 0.84
N MET A 225 22.92 -17.83 0.84
CA MET A 225 21.93 -17.74 1.91
C MET A 225 20.54 -17.38 1.38
N LEU A 226 19.53 -17.55 2.23
CA LEU A 226 18.16 -17.11 1.98
C LEU A 226 17.70 -16.10 3.02
N THR A 227 16.89 -15.14 2.57
CA THR A 227 16.21 -14.18 3.45
C THR A 227 14.92 -14.78 4.02
N ARG A 228 14.19 -13.99 4.81
CA ARG A 228 12.78 -14.28 5.13
C ARG A 228 11.93 -14.43 3.87
N ALA A 229 10.84 -15.19 3.99
CA ALA A 229 9.87 -15.34 2.90
C ALA A 229 8.58 -14.58 3.18
N TRP A 230 7.96 -14.11 2.11
CA TRP A 230 6.70 -13.38 2.11
C TRP A 230 5.64 -14.14 1.35
N LYS A 231 4.41 -14.12 1.84
CA LYS A 231 3.21 -14.53 1.11
C LYS A 231 2.46 -13.28 0.68
N VAL A 232 2.03 -13.22 -0.56
CA VAL A 232 1.27 -12.10 -1.14
C VAL A 232 0.09 -12.68 -1.90
N THR A 233 -1.11 -12.18 -1.63
CA THR A 233 -2.31 -12.57 -2.38
C THR A 233 -2.44 -11.65 -3.59
N VAL A 234 -2.72 -12.22 -4.75
CA VAL A 234 -2.96 -11.46 -5.98
C VAL A 234 -4.34 -10.81 -5.89
N SER A 235 -4.38 -9.49 -5.96
CA SER A 235 -5.61 -8.70 -6.08
C SER A 235 -6.20 -8.82 -7.49
N PRO A 236 -7.51 -8.57 -7.65
CA PRO A 236 -8.15 -8.50 -8.97
C PRO A 236 -7.45 -7.57 -9.96
#